data_AF-A0A5A9F6F4-F1
#
_entry.id   AF-A0A5A9F6F4-F1
#
_cell.length_a   1.000
_cell.length_b   1.000
_cell.length_c   1.000
_cell.angle_alpha   90.00
_cell.angle_beta   90.00
_cell.angle_gamma   90.00
#
_symmetry.space_group_name_H-M   'P 1'
#
loop_
_entity.id
_entity.type
_entity.pdbx_description
1 polymer ?
#
loop_
_entity_poly.entity_id
_entity_poly.type
_entity_poly.pdbx_seq_one_letter_code
_entity_poly.pdbx_strand_id
1 'polypeptide(L)' 'MKTPPEPPRNPPPGNPLQRRDILKTLGLGAAGAAAAAVLPAGDAAQAMESPQEQLKTRYRETEHVKRFYALNRL' A
#
# COMPACT_ATOMS: atom_id res chain seq x y z
N MET A 1 3.73 49.72 40.83
CA MET A 1 4.04 48.31 41.10
C MET A 1 3.73 47.52 39.82
N LYS A 2 4.69 46.73 39.33
CA LYS A 2 4.72 46.18 37.97
C LYS A 2 3.76 44.98 37.85
N THR A 3 2.95 44.92 36.79
CA THR A 3 2.03 43.80 36.51
C THR A 3 2.81 42.49 36.33
N PRO A 4 2.26 41.33 36.75
CA PRO A 4 2.87 40.03 36.48
C PRO A 4 2.92 39.77 34.96
N PRO A 5 3.99 39.17 34.42
CA PRO A 5 4.04 38.77 33.03
C PRO A 5 3.00 37.67 32.77
N GLU A 6 2.12 37.90 31.79
CA GLU A 6 1.18 36.90 31.28
C GLU A 6 1.93 35.65 30.80
N PRO A 7 1.45 34.42 31.13
CA PRO A 7 2.07 33.20 30.64
C PRO A 7 1.92 33.09 29.11
N PRO A 8 2.88 32.44 28.43
CA PRO A 8 2.83 32.28 26.98
C PRO A 8 1.57 31.50 26.56
N ARG A 9 0.80 32.05 25.61
CA ARG A 9 -0.46 31.45 25.12
C ARG A 9 -0.28 30.12 24.39
N ASN A 10 0.94 29.79 23.98
CA ASN A 10 1.25 28.60 23.21
C ASN A 10 2.27 27.74 23.98
N PRO A 11 1.99 26.43 24.17
CA PRO A 11 2.98 25.53 24.74
C PRO A 11 4.21 25.44 23.83
N PRO A 12 5.41 25.21 24.38
CA PRO A 12 6.62 25.04 23.59
C PRO A 12 6.44 23.89 22.58
N PRO A 13 7.03 23.99 21.38
CA PRO A 13 6.95 22.91 20.41
C PRO A 13 7.50 21.62 21.02
N GLY A 14 6.63 20.61 21.15
CA GLY A 14 7.00 19.32 21.74
C GLY A 14 8.14 18.65 20.96
N ASN A 15 9.10 18.07 21.69
CA ASN A 15 10.30 17.50 21.10
C ASN A 15 9.95 16.31 20.18
N PRO A 16 10.17 16.40 18.86
CA PRO A 16 9.73 15.38 17.91
C PRO A 16 10.42 14.02 18.13
N LEU A 17 11.60 14.04 18.77
CA LEU A 17 12.35 12.83 19.12
C LEU A 17 11.58 11.95 20.12
N GLN A 18 10.82 12.56 21.04
CA GLN A 18 10.07 11.85 22.07
C GLN A 18 8.93 11.00 21.49
N ARG A 19 8.26 11.49 20.42
CA ARG A 19 7.24 10.70 19.71
C ARG A 19 7.85 9.52 18.95
N ARG A 20 9.05 9.73 18.37
CA ARG A 20 9.78 8.68 17.67
C ARG A 20 10.21 7.56 18.61
N ASP A 21 10.62 7.88 19.82
CA ASP A 21 11.09 6.88 20.78
C ASP A 21 9.93 5.99 21.28
N ILE A 22 8.72 6.54 21.43
CA ILE A 22 7.49 5.78 21.71
C ILE A 22 7.15 4.81 20.56
N LEU A 23 7.27 5.26 19.30
CA LEU A 23 7.02 4.40 18.13
C LEU A 23 8.08 3.30 18.01
N LYS A 24 9.34 3.58 18.35
CA LYS A 24 10.42 2.59 18.35
C LYS A 24 10.22 1.52 19.40
N THR A 25 9.83 1.87 20.62
CA THR A 25 9.56 0.87 21.68
C THR A 25 8.35 0.00 21.33
N LEU A 26 7.31 0.59 20.74
CA LEU A 26 6.14 -0.15 20.26
C LEU A 26 6.50 -1.08 19.09
N GLY A 27 7.29 -0.62 18.13
CA GLY A 27 7.76 -1.40 16.99
C GLY A 27 8.71 -2.54 17.37
N LEU A 28 9.62 -2.31 18.32
CA LEU A 28 10.52 -3.36 18.83
C LEU A 28 9.75 -4.42 19.64
N GLY A 29 8.77 -4.02 20.44
CA GLY A 29 7.91 -4.95 21.19
C GLY A 29 7.01 -5.78 20.27
N ALA A 30 6.53 -5.20 19.17
CA ALA A 30 5.72 -5.90 18.18
C ALA A 30 6.54 -6.88 17.30
N ALA A 31 7.80 -6.55 16.99
CA ALA A 31 8.65 -7.41 16.15
C ALA A 31 8.96 -8.78 16.78
N GLY A 32 9.02 -8.87 18.12
CA GLY A 32 9.29 -10.13 18.82
C GLY A 32 8.11 -11.11 18.83
N ALA A 33 6.87 -10.63 18.75
CA ALA A 33 5.66 -11.47 18.79
C ALA A 33 5.05 -11.73 17.39
N ALA A 34 5.27 -10.83 16.42
CA ALA A 34 4.70 -10.96 15.08
C ALA A 34 5.52 -11.85 14.13
N ALA A 35 6.76 -12.22 14.49
CA ALA A 35 7.58 -13.09 13.64
C ALA A 35 7.06 -14.53 13.52
N ALA A 36 6.18 -14.97 14.42
CA ALA A 36 5.66 -16.34 14.44
C ALA A 36 4.24 -16.51 13.85
N ALA A 37 3.51 -15.42 13.57
CA ALA A 37 2.07 -15.50 13.28
C ALA A 37 1.65 -15.06 11.87
N VAL A 38 2.58 -14.65 11.00
CA VAL A 38 2.25 -14.25 9.62
C VAL A 38 3.17 -14.97 8.63
N LEU A 39 3.22 -16.30 8.73
CA LEU A 39 3.42 -17.09 7.53
C LEU A 39 2.06 -17.10 6.84
N PRO A 40 1.87 -16.47 5.68
CA PRO A 40 0.68 -16.74 4.90
C PRO A 40 0.71 -18.24 4.61
N ALA A 41 -0.28 -18.98 5.12
CA ALA A 41 -0.54 -20.34 4.68
C ALA A 41 -0.57 -20.29 3.15
N GLY A 42 0.35 -21.05 2.54
CA GLY A 42 0.81 -20.81 1.19
C GLY A 42 -0.31 -20.56 0.21
N ASP A 43 -0.37 -19.32 -0.30
CA ASP A 43 -0.93 -19.12 -1.62
C ASP A 43 0.05 -19.81 -2.55
N ALA A 44 -0.36 -20.95 -3.10
CA ALA A 44 0.44 -21.69 -4.07
C ALA A 44 0.88 -20.69 -5.12
N ALA A 45 2.20 -20.50 -5.27
CA ALA A 45 2.76 -19.55 -6.22
C ALA A 45 2.09 -19.79 -7.57
N GLN A 46 1.18 -18.88 -7.94
CA GLN A 46 0.45 -18.94 -9.20
C GLN A 46 1.53 -18.92 -10.27
N ALA A 47 1.66 -20.02 -11.02
CA ALA A 47 2.63 -20.11 -12.09
C ALA A 47 2.42 -18.91 -13.00
N MET A 48 3.44 -18.04 -13.08
CA MET A 48 3.36 -16.86 -13.91
C MET A 48 3.23 -17.35 -15.36
N GLU A 49 2.09 -17.07 -15.99
CA GLU A 49 1.87 -17.42 -17.40
C GLU A 49 3.07 -16.97 -18.22
N SER A 50 3.52 -17.80 -19.15
CA SER A 50 4.58 -17.41 -20.08
C SER A 50 4.15 -16.14 -20.82
N PRO A 51 5.08 -15.27 -21.27
CA PRO A 51 4.74 -14.06 -22.01
C PRO A 51 3.81 -14.35 -23.21
N GLN A 52 3.96 -15.51 -23.84
CA GLN A 52 3.12 -15.99 -24.93
C GLN A 52 1.68 -16.27 -24.48
N GLU A 53 1.47 -16.86 -23.31
CA GLU A 53 0.14 -17.12 -22.74
C GLU A 53 -0.56 -15.84 -22.31
N GLN A 54 0.18 -14.91 -21.69
CA GLN A 54 -0.35 -13.59 -21.33
C GLN A 54 -0.84 -12.80 -22.56
N LEU A 55 -0.18 -12.99 -23.72
CA LEU A 55 -0.56 -12.34 -24.98
C LEU A 55 -1.80 -12.97 -25.63
N LYS A 56 -2.03 -14.28 -25.47
CA LYS A 56 -3.25 -14.96 -25.98
C LYS A 56 -4.52 -14.33 -25.43
N THR A 57 -4.48 -13.83 -24.19
CA THR A 57 -5.63 -13.15 -23.59
C THR A 57 -5.90 -11.78 -24.19
N ARG A 58 -4.89 -11.06 -24.71
CA ARG A 58 -5.02 -9.66 -25.12
C ARG A 58 -5.75 -9.48 -26.45
N TYR A 59 -5.55 -10.39 -27.40
CA TYR A 59 -6.24 -10.37 -28.69
C TYR A 59 -7.21 -11.53 -28.78
N ARG A 60 -8.50 -11.22 -28.76
CA ARG A 60 -9.58 -12.19 -28.89
C ARG A 60 -10.54 -11.70 -29.96
N GLU A 61 -10.94 -12.59 -30.86
CA GLU A 61 -11.99 -12.27 -31.81
C GLU A 61 -13.34 -12.24 -31.10
N THR A 62 -13.84 -11.04 -30.81
CA THR A 62 -15.15 -10.83 -30.18
C THR A 62 -16.21 -10.58 -31.25
N GLU A 63 -17.47 -10.86 -30.93
CA GLU A 63 -18.61 -10.62 -31.82
C GLU A 63 -18.68 -9.17 -32.33
N HIS A 64 -18.32 -8.19 -31.50
CA HIS A 64 -18.31 -6.78 -31.90
C HIS A 64 -17.19 -6.45 -32.89
N VAL A 65 -16.00 -7.05 -32.75
CA VAL A 65 -14.89 -6.87 -33.71
C VAL A 65 -15.27 -7.51 -35.04
N LYS A 66 -15.82 -8.73 -35.03
CA LYS A 66 -16.29 -9.40 -36.25
C LYS A 66 -17.36 -8.59 -36.97
N ARG A 67 -18.36 -8.08 -36.25
CA ARG A 67 -19.41 -7.21 -36.80
C ARG A 67 -18.86 -5.93 -37.40
N PHE A 68 -17.92 -5.28 -36.72
CA PHE A 68 -17.28 -4.06 -37.26
C PHE A 68 -16.65 -4.33 -38.63
N TYR A 69 -15.81 -5.36 -38.75
CA TYR A 69 -15.18 -5.68 -40.04
C TYR A 69 -16.16 -6.25 -41.07
N ALA A 70 -17.19 -7.00 -40.65
CA ALA A 70 -18.20 -7.53 -41.56
C ALA A 70 -19.05 -6.43 -42.23
N LEU A 71 -19.26 -5.30 -41.55
CA LEU A 71 -19.98 -4.14 -42.08
C LEU A 71 -19.08 -3.20 -42.90
N ASN A 72 -17.77 -3.18 -42.63
CA ASN A 72 -16.82 -2.27 -43.25
C ASN A 72 -15.97 -2.91 -44.36
N ARG A 73 -16.22 -4.17 -44.72
CA ARG A 73 -15.65 -4.81 -45.92
C ARG A 73 -16.39 -4.31 -47.16
N LEU A 74 -15.84 -3.30 -47.82
CA LEU A 74 -16.23 -2.89 -49.17
C LEU A 74 -15.50 -3.75 -50.21
#